data_AF-A0A6J4SSL1-F1
#
_entry.id   AF-A0A6J4SSL1-F1
#
_cell.length_a   1.000
_cell.length_b   1.000
_cell.length_c   1.000
_cell.angle_alpha   90.00
_cell.angle_beta   90.00
_cell.angle_gamma   90.00
#
_symmetry.space_group_name_H-M   'P 1'
#
loop_
_entity.id
_entity.type
_entity.pdbx_description
1 polymer ?
#
loop_
_entity_poly.entity_id
_entity_poly.type
_entity_poly.pdbx_seq_one_letter_code
_entity_poly.pdbx_strand_id
1 'polypeptide(L)'
;MTDATPTTAPYRLVSALVDGTIAYDAEGKKLGSVYSFHIDRRTGRVEYAVLSFGGFLGIGQSYHPVPFAALAVDEAQGGYRVNLPKAVLDGGPSYRPDSAPKWDAAYAERISKYFGMPSASGTY
;
A
#
# COMPACT_ATOMS: atom_id res chain seq x y z
N MET A 1 10.72 -27.59 -27.42
CA MET A 1 10.01 -26.30 -27.46
C MET A 1 10.39 -25.55 -26.20
N THR A 2 11.18 -24.49 -26.35
CA THR A 2 11.66 -23.63 -25.26
C THR A 2 10.49 -22.76 -24.78
N ASP A 3 10.06 -22.96 -23.54
CA ASP A 3 9.14 -22.03 -22.88
C ASP A 3 9.91 -20.75 -22.54
N ALA A 4 9.44 -19.63 -23.08
CA ALA A 4 10.07 -18.35 -22.88
C ALA A 4 9.75 -17.87 -21.46
N THR A 5 10.75 -17.84 -20.58
CA THR A 5 10.70 -17.09 -19.32
C THR A 5 10.12 -15.70 -19.59
N PRO A 6 9.03 -15.26 -18.94
CA PRO A 6 8.53 -13.92 -19.13
C PRO A 6 9.58 -12.92 -18.66
N THR A 7 10.23 -12.27 -19.63
CA THR A 7 11.11 -11.13 -19.44
C THR A 7 10.48 -10.13 -18.48
N THR A 8 11.16 -9.87 -17.37
CA THR A 8 10.81 -8.86 -16.38
C THR A 8 10.50 -7.54 -17.08
N ALA A 9 9.22 -7.22 -17.23
CA ALA A 9 8.78 -5.95 -17.80
C ALA A 9 9.28 -4.79 -16.92
N PRO A 10 9.69 -3.65 -17.52
CA PRO A 10 10.05 -2.46 -16.75
C PRO A 10 8.88 -2.09 -15.83
N TYR A 11 9.20 -1.80 -14.56
CA TYR A 11 8.30 -1.58 -13.42
C TYR A 11 6.82 -1.26 -13.77
N ARG A 12 5.91 -2.13 -13.30
CA ARG A 12 4.48 -2.13 -13.70
C ARG A 12 3.60 -1.18 -12.90
N LEU A 13 4.14 -0.45 -11.92
CA LEU A 13 3.36 0.37 -11.00
C LEU A 13 3.42 1.86 -11.35
N VAL A 14 2.30 2.57 -11.17
CA VAL A 14 2.23 4.04 -11.08
C VAL A 14 1.80 4.41 -9.68
N SER A 15 2.38 5.48 -9.12
CA SER A 15 1.89 6.10 -7.90
C SER A 15 0.98 7.27 -8.23
N ALA A 16 -0.24 7.28 -7.69
CA ALA A 16 -1.10 8.45 -7.64
C ALA A 16 -1.02 9.07 -6.25
N LEU A 17 -0.47 10.28 -6.14
CA LEU A 17 -0.42 11.01 -4.87
C LEU A 17 -1.83 11.47 -4.50
N VAL A 18 -2.19 11.28 -3.23
CA VAL A 18 -3.46 11.73 -2.68
C VAL A 18 -3.15 12.55 -1.44
N ASP A 19 -3.48 13.83 -1.49
CA ASP A 19 -3.29 14.69 -0.34
C ASP A 19 -4.45 14.52 0.65
N GLY A 20 -4.12 14.05 1.85
CA GLY A 20 -4.90 14.32 3.05
C GLY A 20 -6.16 13.49 3.27
N THR A 21 -6.46 12.46 2.47
CA THR A 21 -7.58 11.56 2.78
C THR A 21 -7.31 10.82 4.08
N ILE A 22 -8.20 10.94 5.07
CA ILE A 22 -7.98 10.39 6.41
C ILE A 22 -8.14 8.87 6.39
N ALA A 23 -7.25 8.18 7.09
CA ALA A 23 -7.38 6.75 7.38
C ALA A 23 -7.80 6.55 8.84
N TYR A 24 -8.85 5.77 9.06
CA TYR A 24 -9.43 5.44 10.36
C TYR A 24 -9.22 3.95 10.69
N ASP A 25 -9.13 3.59 11.96
CA ASP A 25 -9.17 2.19 12.38
C ASP A 25 -10.61 1.63 12.37
N ALA A 26 -10.72 0.34 12.69
CA ALA A 26 -12.00 -0.34 12.80
C ALA A 26 -12.95 0.29 13.84
N GLU A 27 -12.42 1.01 14.84
CA GLU A 27 -13.17 1.72 15.89
C GLU A 27 -13.56 3.15 15.47
N GLY A 28 -13.14 3.60 14.28
CA GLY A 28 -13.41 4.94 13.76
C GLY A 28 -12.48 6.02 14.30
N LYS A 29 -11.37 5.65 14.95
CA LYS A 29 -10.34 6.60 15.41
C LYS A 29 -9.32 6.84 14.29
N LYS A 30 -8.86 8.09 14.18
CA LYS A 30 -7.86 8.49 13.18
C LYS A 30 -6.55 7.71 13.40
N LEU A 31 -6.13 6.97 12.37
CA LEU A 31 -4.83 6.31 12.29
C LEU A 31 -3.78 7.18 11.60
N GLY A 32 -4.18 7.90 10.55
CA GLY A 32 -3.26 8.67 9.72
C GLY A 32 -3.92 9.23 8.47
N SER A 33 -3.20 9.22 7.36
CA SER A 33 -3.73 9.60 6.04
C SER A 33 -3.24 8.66 4.94
N VAL A 34 -3.98 8.57 3.85
CA VAL A 34 -3.48 7.99 2.60
C VAL A 34 -2.51 8.98 1.97
N TYR A 35 -1.33 8.50 1.58
CA TYR A 35 -0.29 9.28 0.90
C TYR A 35 -0.30 9.02 -0.61
N SER A 36 -0.39 7.75 -1.01
CA SER A 36 -0.44 7.39 -2.42
C SER A 36 -1.15 6.07 -2.68
N PHE A 37 -1.61 5.88 -3.91
CA PHE A 37 -2.11 4.62 -4.43
C PHE A 37 -1.17 4.06 -5.48
N HIS A 38 -0.82 2.79 -5.35
CA HIS A 38 0.01 2.07 -6.31
C HIS A 38 -0.86 1.23 -7.22
N ILE A 39 -0.80 1.57 -8.50
CA ILE A 39 -1.70 1.11 -9.55
C ILE A 39 -0.91 0.23 -10.50
N ASP A 40 -1.40 -0.97 -10.77
CA ASP A 40 -0.89 -1.80 -11.87
C ASP A 40 -1.29 -1.16 -13.21
N ARG A 41 -0.28 -0.80 -14.02
CA ARG A 41 -0.45 -0.10 -15.30
C ARG A 41 -1.22 -0.89 -16.35
N ARG A 42 -1.20 -2.23 -16.27
CA ARG A 42 -1.80 -3.10 -17.29
C ARG A 42 -3.30 -3.25 -17.05
N THR A 43 -3.70 -3.34 -15.78
CA THR A 43 -5.08 -3.60 -15.36
C THR A 43 -5.80 -2.33 -14.91
N GLY A 44 -5.07 -1.27 -14.58
CA GLY A 44 -5.61 -0.04 -13.98
C GLY A 44 -6.08 -0.22 -12.54
N ARG A 45 -5.80 -1.37 -11.90
CA ARG A 45 -6.26 -1.68 -10.55
C ARG A 45 -5.29 -1.13 -9.52
N VAL A 46 -5.83 -0.59 -8.42
CA VAL A 46 -5.05 -0.22 -7.25
C VAL A 46 -4.69 -1.49 -6.49
N GLU A 47 -3.40 -1.78 -6.37
CA GLU A 47 -2.90 -2.94 -5.63
C GLU A 47 -2.65 -2.59 -4.16
N TYR A 48 -2.02 -1.44 -3.92
CA TYR A 48 -1.63 -1.00 -2.59
C TYR A 48 -1.99 0.47 -2.36
N ALA A 49 -2.30 0.80 -1.12
CA ALA A 49 -2.32 2.15 -0.62
C ALA A 49 -1.14 2.35 0.34
N VAL A 50 -0.47 3.48 0.25
CA VAL A 50 0.57 3.87 1.20
C VAL A 50 -0.07 4.74 2.25
N LEU A 51 -0.13 4.26 3.49
CA LEU A 51 -0.61 5.02 4.63
C LEU A 51 0.55 5.78 5.28
N SER A 52 0.30 7.02 5.66
CA SER A 52 1.20 7.87 6.42
C SER A 52 0.78 7.87 7.89
N PHE A 53 1.64 7.37 8.77
CA PHE A 53 1.46 7.42 10.22
C PHE A 53 2.48 8.35 10.87
N GLY A 54 2.01 9.14 11.83
CA GLY A 54 2.83 10.15 12.51
C GLY A 54 3.08 11.39 11.63
N GLY A 55 3.19 12.56 12.26
CA GLY A 55 3.58 13.79 11.58
C GLY A 55 2.52 14.88 11.61
N PHE A 56 2.61 15.76 12.60
CA PHE A 56 2.20 17.14 12.40
C PHE A 56 3.37 18.02 11.91
N LEU A 57 4.62 17.52 11.85
CA LEU A 57 5.81 18.27 11.39
C LEU A 57 6.93 17.37 10.80
N GLY A 58 6.60 16.24 10.16
CA GLY A 58 7.59 15.34 9.52
C GLY A 58 8.50 14.53 10.45
N ILE A 59 8.48 14.78 11.76
CA ILE A 59 9.21 13.98 12.76
C ILE A 59 8.40 12.73 13.10
N GLY A 60 9.02 11.55 12.98
CA GLY A 60 8.39 10.27 13.28
C GLY A 60 7.40 9.78 12.21
N GLN A 61 7.38 10.42 11.03
CA GLN A 61 6.55 9.98 9.91
C GLN A 61 7.07 8.65 9.35
N SER A 62 6.14 7.72 9.16
CA SER A 62 6.41 6.43 8.54
C SER A 62 5.33 6.11 7.51
N TYR A 63 5.76 5.47 6.42
CA TYR A 63 4.91 5.00 5.36
C TYR A 63 4.70 3.50 5.44
N HIS A 64 3.44 3.10 5.38
CA HIS A 64 2.96 1.74 5.56
C HIS A 64 2.16 1.33 4.33
N PRO A 65 2.77 0.61 3.38
CA PRO A 65 2.02 0.01 2.29
C PRO A 65 1.09 -1.07 2.81
N VAL A 66 -0.19 -0.91 2.52
CA VAL A 66 -1.24 -1.88 2.82
C VAL A 66 -1.95 -2.28 1.53
N PRO A 67 -2.43 -3.52 1.42
CA PRO A 67 -3.24 -3.92 0.28
C PRO A 67 -4.51 -3.07 0.21
N PHE A 68 -4.86 -2.62 -1.00
CA PHE A 68 -6.06 -1.78 -1.17
C PHE A 68 -7.35 -2.52 -0.77
N ALA A 69 -7.38 -3.84 -0.93
CA ALA A 69 -8.49 -4.69 -0.50
C ALA A 69 -8.72 -4.70 1.02
N ALA A 70 -7.74 -4.25 1.81
CA ALA A 70 -7.88 -4.09 3.27
C ALA A 70 -8.48 -2.73 3.68
N LEU A 71 -8.71 -1.84 2.71
CA LEU A 71 -9.36 -0.55 2.91
C LEU A 71 -10.84 -0.63 2.52
N ALA A 72 -11.69 -0.01 3.32
CA ALA A 72 -13.09 0.26 2.97
C ALA A 72 -13.29 1.78 2.89
N VAL A 73 -14.05 2.24 1.90
CA VAL A 73 -14.47 3.66 1.87
C VAL A 73 -15.42 3.90 3.04
N ASP A 74 -15.15 4.93 3.83
CA ASP A 74 -16.03 5.43 4.88
C ASP A 74 -16.63 6.76 4.40
N GLU A 75 -17.78 6.68 3.72
CA GLU A 75 -18.47 7.85 3.17
C GLU A 75 -18.93 8.81 4.27
N ALA A 76 -19.28 8.29 5.44
CA ALA A 76 -19.76 9.09 6.57
C ALA A 76 -18.64 9.98 7.13
N GLN A 77 -17.40 9.52 7.11
CA GLN A 77 -16.23 10.26 7.62
C GLN A 77 -15.35 10.85 6.52
N GLY A 78 -15.71 10.66 5.25
CA GLY A 78 -14.96 11.18 4.10
C GLY A 78 -13.54 10.63 3.98
N GLY A 79 -13.34 9.35 4.29
CA GLY A 79 -12.01 8.73 4.33
C GLY A 79 -12.01 7.23 4.06
N TYR A 80 -10.93 6.55 4.48
CA TYR A 80 -10.82 5.10 4.41
C TYR A 80 -10.78 4.49 5.80
N ARG A 81 -11.55 3.44 6.02
CA ARG A 81 -11.43 2.56 7.18
C ARG A 81 -10.44 1.44 6.86
N VAL A 82 -9.46 1.26 7.73
CA VAL A 82 -8.46 0.20 7.63
C VAL A 82 -8.97 -1.01 8.40
N ASN A 83 -9.32 -2.08 7.68
CA ASN A 83 -9.82 -3.33 8.26
C ASN A 83 -8.66 -4.27 8.64
N LEU A 84 -7.64 -3.72 9.31
CA LEU A 84 -6.49 -4.48 9.82
C LEU A 84 -6.25 -4.11 11.29
N PRO A 85 -5.94 -5.09 12.16
CA PRO A 85 -5.50 -4.80 13.50
C PRO A 85 -4.25 -3.92 13.49
N LYS A 86 -4.16 -2.98 14.43
CA LYS A 86 -2.98 -2.10 14.56
C LYS A 86 -1.66 -2.88 14.65
N ALA A 87 -1.65 -4.02 15.34
CA ALA A 87 -0.47 -4.87 15.44
C ALA A 87 0.03 -5.39 14.07
N VAL A 88 -0.89 -5.66 13.13
CA VAL A 88 -0.54 -6.09 11.76
C VAL A 88 0.06 -4.93 10.98
N LEU A 89 -0.44 -3.72 11.17
CA LEU A 89 0.14 -2.51 10.56
C LEU A 89 1.54 -2.23 11.12
N ASP A 90 1.70 -2.29 12.44
CA ASP A 90 2.98 -2.00 13.11
C ASP A 90 4.07 -3.03 12.80
N GLY A 91 3.71 -4.30 12.58
CA GLY A 91 4.64 -5.37 12.21
C GLY A 91 4.93 -5.47 10.70
N GLY A 92 4.22 -4.70 9.88
CA GLY A 92 4.29 -4.79 8.42
C GLY A 92 5.51 -4.08 7.81
N PRO A 93 5.72 -4.24 6.49
CA PRO A 93 6.69 -3.46 5.77
C PRO A 93 6.41 -1.96 5.96
N SER A 94 7.44 -1.21 6.35
CA SER A 94 7.35 0.24 6.48
C SER A 94 8.66 0.89 6.07
N TYR A 95 8.59 2.17 5.74
CA TYR A 95 9.76 2.96 5.38
C TYR A 95 9.59 4.43 5.77
N ARG A 96 10.70 5.13 5.90
CA ARG A 96 10.71 6.58 6.15
C ARG A 96 10.59 7.34 4.83
N PRO A 97 10.01 8.56 4.83
CA PRO A 97 9.94 9.38 3.61
C PRO A 97 11.29 9.61 2.93
N ASP A 98 12.36 9.73 3.72
CA ASP A 98 13.75 9.96 3.26
C ASP A 98 14.47 8.67 2.79
N SER A 99 13.85 7.50 2.96
CA SER A 99 14.45 6.19 2.74
C SER A 99 13.49 5.27 1.99
N ALA A 100 12.82 5.82 0.96
CA ALA A 100 11.86 5.07 0.17
C ALA A 100 12.55 3.87 -0.54
N PRO A 101 11.97 2.66 -0.45
CA PRO A 101 12.50 1.50 -1.13
C PRO A 101 12.26 1.63 -2.65
N LYS A 102 12.99 0.82 -3.42
CA LYS A 102 12.65 0.61 -4.82
C LYS A 102 11.34 -0.15 -4.91
N TRP A 103 10.36 0.42 -5.60
CA TRP A 103 9.06 -0.20 -5.85
C TRP A 103 9.13 -1.19 -7.01
N ASP A 104 9.72 -2.35 -6.73
CA ASP A 104 9.87 -3.45 -7.68
C ASP A 104 9.10 -4.70 -7.27
N ALA A 105 9.22 -5.76 -8.09
CA ALA A 105 8.53 -7.02 -7.86
C ALA A 105 8.91 -7.67 -6.53
N ALA A 106 10.17 -7.55 -6.10
CA ALA A 106 10.62 -8.13 -4.84
C ALA A 106 9.99 -7.41 -3.63
N TYR A 107 9.89 -6.08 -3.70
CA TYR A 107 9.21 -5.32 -2.66
C TYR A 107 7.70 -5.63 -2.61
N ALA A 108 7.04 -5.71 -3.77
CA ALA A 108 5.63 -6.08 -3.87
C ALA A 108 5.37 -7.51 -3.35
N GLU A 109 6.25 -8.46 -3.67
CA GLU A 109 6.19 -9.83 -3.16
C GLU A 109 6.35 -9.87 -1.64
N ARG A 110 7.27 -9.08 -1.07
CA ARG A 110 7.45 -8.98 0.39
C ARG A 110 6.19 -8.45 1.09
N ILE A 111 5.53 -7.44 0.52
CA ILE A 111 4.25 -6.94 1.03
C ILE A 111 3.19 -8.04 0.95
N SER A 112 3.02 -8.64 -0.22
CA SER A 112 2.03 -9.70 -0.45
C SER A 112 2.20 -10.87 0.52
N LYS A 113 3.45 -11.32 0.70
CA LYS A 113 3.82 -12.41 1.61
C LYS A 113 3.48 -12.08 3.05
N TYR A 114 3.72 -10.85 3.50
CA TYR A 114 3.38 -10.42 4.86
C TYR A 114 1.87 -10.45 5.10
N PHE A 115 1.07 -9.96 4.15
CA PHE A 115 -0.39 -9.91 4.28
C PHE A 115 -1.10 -11.21 3.87
N GLY A 116 -0.37 -12.25 3.49
CA GLY A 116 -0.94 -13.52 3.04
C GLY A 116 -1.79 -13.42 1.77
N MET A 117 -1.56 -12.41 0.94
CA MET A 117 -2.31 -12.19 -0.30
C MET A 117 -1.58 -12.85 -1.48
N PRO A 118 -2.31 -13.35 -2.50
CA PRO A 118 -1.68 -13.74 -3.76
C PRO A 118 -0.90 -12.55 -4.29
N SER A 119 0.40 -12.76 -4.54
CA SER A 119 1.27 -11.71 -5.08
C SER A 119 0.66 -11.16 -6.36
N ALA A 120 0.51 -9.84 -6.43
CA ALA A 120 -0.17 -9.18 -7.53
C ALA A 120 0.53 -9.38 -8.91
N SER A 121 1.72 -9.99 -8.92
CA SER A 121 2.46 -10.44 -10.10
C SER A 121 2.08 -11.84 -10.64
N GLY A 122 1.15 -12.57 -10.02
CA GLY A 122 0.78 -13.93 -10.43
C GLY A 122 -0.66 -14.05 -10.91
N THR A 123 -0.85 -14.55 -12.13
CA THR A 123 -2.09 -14.97 -12.81
C THR A 123 -2.94 -13.89 -13.51
N TYR A 124 -2.75 -13.79 -14.84
CA TYR A 124 -3.76 -14.04 -15.89
C TYR A 124 -3.04 -14.12 -17.24
#